data_AF-A0A1D6EGJ3-F1
#
_entry.id   AF-A0A1D6EGJ3-F1
#
_cell.length_a   1.000
_cell.length_b   1.000
_cell.length_c   1.000
_cell.angle_alpha   90.00
_cell.angle_beta   90.00
_cell.angle_gamma   90.00
#
_symmetry.space_group_name_H-M   'P 1'
#
loop_
_entity.id
_entity.type
_entity.pdbx_description
1 polymer ?
#
loop_
_entity_poly.entity_id
_entity_poly.type
_entity_poly.pdbx_seq_one_letter_code
_entity_poly.pdbx_strand_id
1 'polypeptide(L)'
;MHQFLIKLQKRRALEESEEGLKATLNVNVFGTITLTRLLAPYMLDREMGHFVVMSSAAGKVPAPGQAIYSASKHALNGYFASLRSELCTKGIKVTVICPGPIETLQSSAAASSSQTHSAEQKREKRVSVERCVELTIVAATHGLKEAWISYQPVLTVMYLVQYMPTIGYWLMDKVGAKRLDAAAKKGNTYSWSLIFSSKKSA
;
A
#
# COMPACT_ATOMS: atom_id res chain seq x y z
N MET A 1 -3.52 -15.77 26.05
CA MET A 1 -2.52 -15.15 25.16
C MET A 1 -2.95 -15.36 23.71
N HIS A 2 -3.94 -14.58 23.23
CA HIS A 2 -4.51 -14.73 21.89
C HIS A 2 -3.62 -14.06 20.84
N GLN A 3 -3.16 -14.82 19.85
CA GLN A 3 -2.45 -14.30 18.67
C GLN A 3 -3.36 -13.35 17.89
N PHE A 4 -3.23 -12.04 18.12
CA PHE A 4 -3.76 -10.99 17.25
C PHE A 4 -2.88 -10.86 15.99
N LEU A 5 -2.74 -11.95 15.25
CA LEU A 5 -2.24 -11.88 13.87
C LEU A 5 -3.39 -11.38 13.00
N ILE A 6 -3.48 -10.05 12.84
CA ILE A 6 -4.45 -9.39 11.97
C ILE A 6 -4.28 -9.94 10.55
N LYS A 7 -5.12 -10.90 10.17
CA LYS A 7 -5.31 -11.26 8.77
C LYS A 7 -5.87 -10.03 8.07
N LEU A 8 -5.15 -9.47 7.11
CA LEU A 8 -5.68 -8.50 6.14
C LEU A 8 -6.69 -9.22 5.23
N GLN A 9 -7.87 -9.55 5.76
CA GLN A 9 -8.98 -10.01 4.95
C GLN A 9 -9.51 -8.83 4.16
N LYS A 10 -9.64 -9.00 2.84
CA LYS A 10 -10.37 -8.05 2.01
C LYS A 10 -11.84 -8.14 2.39
N ARG A 11 -12.43 -7.02 2.84
CA ARG A 11 -13.84 -6.90 3.23
C ARG A 11 -14.45 -5.70 2.53
N ARG A 12 -15.77 -5.72 2.29
CA ARG A 12 -16.43 -4.54 1.72
C ARG A 12 -16.35 -3.40 2.74
N ALA A 13 -16.26 -2.17 2.23
CA ALA A 13 -16.05 -0.99 3.08
C ALA A 13 -17.14 -0.82 4.15
N LEU A 14 -18.37 -1.25 3.85
CA LEU A 14 -19.53 -1.11 4.73
C LEU A 14 -19.66 -2.24 5.77
N GLU A 15 -18.83 -3.27 5.70
CA GLU A 15 -18.90 -4.47 6.55
C GLU A 15 -17.82 -4.50 7.64
N GLU A 16 -17.02 -3.43 7.77
CA GLU A 16 -15.93 -3.36 8.74
C GLU A 16 -16.47 -2.99 10.14
N SER A 17 -16.09 -3.76 11.16
CA SER A 17 -16.54 -3.48 12.54
C SER A 17 -15.82 -2.25 13.11
N GLU A 18 -16.47 -1.57 14.06
CA GLU A 18 -15.86 -0.40 14.71
C GLU A 18 -14.54 -0.74 15.40
N GLU A 19 -14.44 -1.93 15.99
CA GLU A 19 -13.21 -2.44 16.61
C GLU A 19 -12.12 -2.67 15.56
N GLY A 20 -12.45 -3.23 14.39
CA GLY A 20 -11.52 -3.43 13.28
C GLY A 20 -11.01 -2.10 12.70
N LEU A 21 -11.90 -1.11 12.57
CA LEU A 21 -11.55 0.26 12.19
C LEU A 21 -10.55 0.87 13.16
N LYS A 22 -10.90 0.89 14.46
CA LYS A 22 -10.05 1.44 15.52
C LYS A 22 -8.72 0.71 15.62
N ALA A 23 -8.71 -0.63 15.58
CA ALA A 23 -7.49 -1.42 15.64
C ALA A 23 -6.53 -1.07 14.48
N THR A 24 -7.06 -0.95 13.26
CA THR A 24 -6.26 -0.58 12.07
C THR A 24 -5.65 0.80 12.22
N LEU A 25 -6.43 1.80 12.66
CA LEU A 25 -5.93 3.17 12.84
C LEU A 25 -4.97 3.28 14.04
N ASN A 26 -5.25 2.58 15.14
CA ASN A 26 -4.38 2.53 16.32
C ASN A 26 -2.99 2.01 15.98
N VAL A 27 -2.91 0.91 15.23
CA VAL A 27 -1.63 0.33 14.84
C VAL A 27 -0.96 1.17 13.76
N ASN A 28 -1.63 1.42 12.63
CA ASN A 28 -0.98 1.99 11.47
C ASN A 28 -0.72 3.49 11.62
N VAL A 29 -1.65 4.23 12.24
CA VAL A 29 -1.61 5.70 12.28
C VAL A 29 -1.13 6.19 13.63
N PHE A 30 -1.90 5.93 14.69
CA PHE A 30 -1.60 6.48 16.02
C PHE A 30 -0.27 5.95 16.56
N GLY A 31 0.01 4.66 16.42
CA GLY A 31 1.30 4.07 16.82
C GLY A 31 2.49 4.73 16.12
N THR A 32 2.44 4.83 14.78
CA THR A 32 3.50 5.45 13.98
C THR A 32 3.72 6.93 14.33
N ILE A 33 2.64 7.70 14.46
CA ILE A 33 2.71 9.12 14.83
C ILE A 33 3.25 9.29 16.25
N THR A 34 2.82 8.45 17.19
CA THR A 34 3.25 8.52 18.59
C THR A 34 4.75 8.25 18.71
N LEU A 35 5.26 7.19 18.06
CA LEU A 35 6.70 6.90 18.01
C LEU A 35 7.49 8.07 17.39
N THR A 36 6.96 8.66 16.32
CA THR A 36 7.59 9.83 15.68
C THR A 36 7.69 11.01 16.63
N ARG A 37 6.60 11.32 17.36
CA ARG A 37 6.58 12.40 18.35
C ARG A 37 7.52 12.18 19.53
N LEU A 38 7.70 10.93 19.95
CA LEU A 38 8.64 10.57 21.01
C LEU A 38 10.10 10.68 20.56
N LEU A 39 10.40 10.35 19.31
CA LEU A 39 11.77 10.37 18.77
C LEU A 39 12.20 11.74 18.24
N ALA A 40 11.26 12.56 17.76
CA ALA A 40 11.56 13.83 17.12
C ALA A 40 12.37 14.80 18.00
N PRO A 41 12.11 14.98 19.31
CA PRO A 41 12.93 15.85 20.16
C PRO A 41 14.41 15.46 20.15
N TYR A 42 14.72 14.17 20.31
CA TYR A 42 16.11 13.70 20.31
C TYR A 42 16.82 13.88 18.97
N MET A 43 16.08 13.80 17.86
CA MET A 43 16.65 14.08 16.53
C MET A 43 16.89 15.58 16.34
N LEU A 44 16.00 16.42 16.87
CA LEU A 44 16.11 17.87 16.83
C LEU A 44 17.28 18.38 17.67
N ASP A 45 17.47 17.85 18.87
CA ASP A 45 18.60 18.18 19.75
C ASP A 45 19.96 17.87 19.09
N ARG A 46 19.97 16.88 18.18
CA ARG A 46 21.15 16.47 17.42
C ARG A 46 21.24 17.12 16.03
N GLU A 47 20.25 17.94 15.67
CA GLU A 47 20.07 18.56 14.35
C GLU A 47 20.22 17.57 13.18
N MET A 48 19.89 16.30 13.43
CA MET A 48 20.10 15.21 12.48
C MET A 48 19.17 14.05 12.78
N GLY A 49 18.39 13.66 11.76
CA GLY A 49 17.54 12.48 11.84
C GLY A 49 16.89 12.14 10.52
N HIS A 50 16.34 10.93 10.42
CA HIS A 50 15.61 10.50 9.24
C HIS A 50 14.47 9.55 9.62
N PHE A 51 13.23 9.98 9.36
CA PHE A 51 12.07 9.08 9.39
C PHE A 51 11.87 8.41 8.03
N VAL A 52 11.97 7.07 8.01
CA VAL A 52 11.62 6.25 6.84
C VAL A 52 10.30 5.56 7.13
N VAL A 53 9.24 5.95 6.41
CA VAL A 53 7.86 5.61 6.76
C VAL A 53 7.27 4.66 5.74
N MET A 54 6.77 3.52 6.20
CA MET A 54 6.17 2.50 5.34
C MET A 54 4.67 2.77 5.09
N SER A 55 4.37 3.36 3.93
CA SER A 55 3.02 3.55 3.43
C SER A 55 2.60 2.36 2.53
N SER A 56 1.92 2.63 1.42
CA SER A 56 1.49 1.66 0.41
C SER A 56 1.06 2.35 -0.88
N ALA A 57 1.03 1.62 -1.99
CA ALA A 57 0.26 2.00 -3.17
C ALA A 57 -1.23 2.27 -2.84
N ALA A 58 -1.80 1.57 -1.86
CA ALA A 58 -3.16 1.83 -1.36
C ALA A 58 -3.29 3.20 -0.64
N GLY A 59 -2.17 3.84 -0.30
CA GLY A 59 -2.11 5.23 0.17
C GLY A 59 -2.08 6.27 -0.96
N LYS A 60 -2.11 5.83 -2.22
CA LYS A 60 -1.99 6.67 -3.42
C LYS A 60 -3.11 6.44 -4.43
N VAL A 61 -3.63 5.21 -4.50
CA VAL A 61 -4.70 4.83 -5.40
C VAL A 61 -5.79 4.05 -4.67
N PRO A 62 -7.04 4.06 -5.17
CA PRO A 62 -8.10 3.23 -4.61
C PRO A 62 -7.72 1.74 -4.58
N ALA A 63 -7.89 1.10 -3.43
CA ALA A 63 -7.73 -0.35 -3.27
C ALA A 63 -9.05 -0.96 -2.79
N PRO A 64 -9.92 -1.40 -3.73
CA PRO A 64 -11.20 -2.04 -3.38
C PRO A 64 -11.01 -3.23 -2.43
N GLY A 65 -11.86 -3.30 -1.40
CA GLY A 65 -11.78 -4.32 -0.35
C GLY A 65 -10.81 -4.01 0.79
N GLN A 66 -10.14 -2.84 0.75
CA GLN A 66 -9.14 -2.42 1.74
C GLN A 66 -9.34 -0.94 2.12
N ALA A 67 -10.59 -0.49 2.26
CA ALA A 67 -10.91 0.93 2.45
C ALA A 67 -10.24 1.52 3.70
N ILE A 68 -10.38 0.89 4.87
CA ILE A 68 -9.76 1.38 6.11
C ILE A 68 -8.23 1.33 6.06
N TYR A 69 -7.66 0.27 5.47
CA TYR A 69 -6.21 0.19 5.26
C TYR A 69 -5.73 1.34 4.36
N SER A 70 -6.43 1.61 3.26
CA SER A 70 -6.14 2.71 2.34
C SER A 70 -6.21 4.06 3.07
N ALA A 71 -7.25 4.28 3.88
CA ALA A 71 -7.39 5.47 4.71
C ALA A 71 -6.20 5.64 5.67
N SER A 72 -5.79 4.57 6.35
CA SER A 72 -4.63 4.60 7.25
C SER A 72 -3.32 4.95 6.53
N LYS A 73 -3.14 4.48 5.29
CA LYS A 73 -1.94 4.77 4.49
C LYS A 73 -1.97 6.18 3.88
N HIS A 74 -3.13 6.70 3.53
CA HIS A 74 -3.30 8.11 3.16
C HIS A 74 -3.02 9.04 4.36
N ALA A 75 -3.48 8.68 5.56
CA ALA A 75 -3.21 9.44 6.78
C ALA A 75 -1.70 9.57 7.05
N LEU A 76 -0.94 8.49 6.87
CA LEU A 76 0.53 8.53 6.96
C LEU A 76 1.14 9.46 5.91
N ASN A 77 0.70 9.37 4.64
CA ASN A 77 1.22 10.24 3.58
C ASN A 77 0.98 11.72 3.90
N GLY A 78 -0.22 12.08 4.35
CA GLY A 78 -0.56 13.44 4.74
C GLY A 78 0.27 13.92 5.94
N TYR A 79 0.29 13.15 7.03
CA TYR A 79 1.01 13.52 8.25
C TYR A 79 2.51 13.73 8.00
N PHE A 80 3.16 12.78 7.32
CA PHE A 80 4.60 12.85 7.11
C PHE A 80 5.02 13.84 6.01
N ALA A 81 4.13 14.16 5.06
CA ALA A 81 4.36 15.26 4.13
C ALA A 81 4.40 16.61 4.88
N SER A 82 3.46 16.83 5.82
CA SER A 82 3.43 18.03 6.66
C SER A 82 4.63 18.10 7.61
N LEU A 83 4.90 17.01 8.35
CA LEU A 83 6.04 16.94 9.27
C LEU A 83 7.37 17.24 8.56
N ARG A 84 7.57 16.67 7.36
CA ARG A 84 8.74 16.98 6.54
C ARG A 84 8.85 18.46 6.24
N SER A 85 7.73 19.12 5.90
CA SER A 85 7.72 20.56 5.59
C SER A 85 8.11 21.38 6.82
N GLU A 86 7.61 21.01 8.00
CA GLU A 86 7.91 21.69 9.27
C GLU A 86 9.37 21.54 9.70
N LEU A 87 10.00 20.39 9.41
CA LEU A 87 11.33 20.05 9.92
C LEU A 87 12.45 20.11 8.86
N CYS A 88 12.13 20.46 7.61
CA CYS A 88 13.10 20.39 6.50
C CYS A 88 14.35 21.27 6.68
N THR A 89 14.26 22.34 7.45
CA THR A 89 15.38 23.24 7.77
C THR A 89 16.10 22.85 9.06
N LYS A 90 15.62 21.85 9.80
CA LYS A 90 16.13 21.43 11.12
C LYS A 90 16.98 20.15 11.05
N GLY A 91 17.51 19.82 9.87
CA GLY A 91 18.33 18.63 9.64
C GLY A 91 17.56 17.30 9.70
N ILE A 92 16.23 17.33 9.77
CA ILE A 92 15.39 16.12 9.82
C ILE A 92 14.84 15.80 8.43
N LYS A 93 15.20 14.60 7.94
CA LYS A 93 14.69 14.07 6.67
C LYS A 93 13.47 13.18 6.92
N VAL A 94 12.61 13.10 5.90
CA VAL A 94 11.48 12.18 5.89
C VAL A 94 11.38 11.56 4.49
N THR A 95 11.35 10.23 4.44
CA THR A 95 11.14 9.45 3.21
C THR A 95 9.91 8.58 3.40
N VAL A 96 8.91 8.76 2.53
CA VAL A 96 7.73 7.90 2.51
C VAL A 96 7.88 6.83 1.44
N ILE A 97 7.79 5.57 1.83
CA ILE A 97 7.86 4.43 0.91
C ILE A 97 6.44 3.97 0.58
N CYS A 98 6.10 3.85 -0.69
CA CYS A 98 4.81 3.37 -1.18
C CYS A 98 4.98 2.08 -2.00
N PRO A 99 5.08 0.90 -1.36
CA PRO A 99 5.17 -0.35 -2.09
C PRO A 99 3.81 -0.77 -2.67
N GLY A 100 3.85 -1.38 -3.85
CA GLY A 100 2.73 -2.16 -4.38
C GLY A 100 2.75 -3.60 -3.87
N PRO A 101 2.24 -4.57 -4.65
CA PRO A 101 2.23 -5.98 -4.25
C PRO A 101 3.65 -6.55 -4.03
N ILE A 102 3.89 -7.05 -2.81
CA ILE A 102 5.16 -7.69 -2.39
C ILE A 102 4.96 -9.20 -2.21
N GLU A 103 6.00 -9.98 -2.51
CA GLU A 103 6.11 -11.42 -2.24
C GLU A 103 6.48 -11.68 -0.76
N THR A 104 5.49 -11.75 0.13
CA THR A 104 5.72 -12.07 1.54
C THR A 104 5.41 -13.53 1.85
N LEU A 105 6.05 -14.12 2.87
CA LEU A 105 5.88 -15.54 3.27
C LEU A 105 4.41 -15.95 3.54
N GLN A 106 3.57 -14.99 3.91
CA GLN A 106 2.13 -15.22 4.13
C GLN A 106 1.36 -15.38 2.81
N SER A 107 1.83 -14.77 1.72
CA SER A 107 1.24 -14.94 0.38
C SER A 107 1.54 -16.31 -0.22
N SER A 108 2.68 -16.93 0.13
CA SER A 108 3.03 -18.31 -0.25
C SER A 108 2.28 -19.36 0.56
N ALA A 109 2.03 -19.13 1.86
CA ALA A 109 1.25 -20.06 2.70
C ALA A 109 -0.25 -20.11 2.32
N ALA A 110 -0.82 -19.01 1.81
CA ALA A 110 -2.17 -19.03 1.24
C ALA A 110 -2.25 -19.84 -0.07
N ALA A 111 -1.12 -20.04 -0.76
CA ALA A 111 -1.05 -20.81 -2.00
C ALA A 111 -0.79 -22.31 -1.79
N SER A 112 -0.26 -22.72 -0.63
CA SER A 112 -0.01 -24.14 -0.33
C SER A 112 -1.26 -24.92 0.11
N SER A 113 -2.42 -24.26 0.28
CA SER A 113 -3.68 -24.89 0.69
C SER A 113 -4.66 -25.18 -0.45
N SER A 114 -4.26 -24.98 -1.71
CA SER A 114 -5.11 -25.27 -2.88
C SER A 114 -4.32 -26.04 -3.94
N GLN A 115 -4.06 -27.31 -3.67
CA GLN A 115 -3.82 -28.28 -4.75
C GLN A 115 -5.18 -28.64 -5.36
N THR A 116 -5.50 -28.05 -6.50
CA THR A 116 -6.42 -28.65 -7.47
C THR A 116 -6.15 -28.04 -8.84
N HIS A 117 -5.83 -28.92 -9.79
CA HIS A 117 -5.47 -28.62 -11.16
C HIS A 117 -6.52 -27.75 -11.87
N SER A 118 -6.15 -26.56 -12.34
CA SER A 118 -6.70 -25.94 -13.57
C SER A 118 -5.95 -24.66 -13.97
N ALA A 119 -5.52 -24.63 -15.23
CA ALA A 119 -5.25 -23.47 -16.10
C ALA A 119 -4.49 -22.26 -15.52
N GLU A 120 -3.21 -22.13 -15.90
CA GLU A 120 -2.57 -20.92 -16.46
C GLU A 120 -3.07 -19.52 -15.99
N GLN A 121 -3.38 -19.34 -14.69
CA GLN A 121 -3.67 -18.02 -14.14
C GLN A 121 -2.34 -17.30 -13.92
N LYS A 122 -1.96 -16.48 -14.90
CA LYS A 122 -0.80 -15.58 -14.92
C LYS A 122 -0.60 -14.95 -13.54
N ARG A 123 0.37 -15.48 -12.78
CA ARG A 123 0.67 -15.11 -11.39
C ARG A 123 0.91 -13.61 -11.32
N GLU A 124 0.27 -12.94 -10.37
CA GLU A 124 0.41 -11.50 -10.15
C GLU A 124 1.90 -11.16 -9.95
N LYS A 125 2.47 -10.32 -10.82
CA LYS A 125 3.90 -9.96 -10.73
C LYS A 125 4.10 -9.09 -9.50
N ARG A 126 4.79 -9.64 -8.50
CA ARG A 126 5.04 -9.02 -7.18
C ARG A 126 6.52 -8.70 -7.06
N VAL A 127 6.83 -7.64 -6.33
CA VAL A 127 8.23 -7.29 -6.04
C VAL A 127 8.72 -8.19 -4.90
N SER A 128 9.94 -8.72 -5.00
CA SER A 128 10.53 -9.50 -3.91
C SER A 128 10.79 -8.61 -2.69
N VAL A 129 10.86 -9.22 -1.51
CA VAL A 129 11.17 -8.47 -0.28
C VAL A 129 12.55 -7.86 -0.36
N GLU A 130 13.52 -8.60 -0.87
CA GLU A 130 14.92 -8.18 -1.02
C GLU A 130 15.00 -6.93 -1.90
N ARG A 131 14.32 -6.93 -3.05
CA ARG A 131 14.29 -5.78 -3.95
C ARG A 131 13.57 -4.58 -3.33
N CYS A 132 12.50 -4.82 -2.58
CA CYS A 132 11.78 -3.75 -1.88
C CYS A 132 12.66 -3.10 -0.79
N VAL A 133 13.42 -3.90 -0.05
CA VAL A 133 14.36 -3.43 0.98
C VAL A 133 15.51 -2.66 0.34
N GLU A 134 16.13 -3.20 -0.70
CA GLU A 134 17.20 -2.54 -1.44
C GLU A 134 16.77 -1.13 -1.91
N LEU A 135 15.63 -1.04 -2.58
CA LEU A 135 15.10 0.24 -3.05
C LEU A 135 14.69 1.19 -1.93
N THR A 136 14.25 0.66 -0.79
CA THR A 136 13.96 1.46 0.41
C THR A 136 15.23 2.07 0.98
N ILE A 137 16.31 1.29 1.08
CA ILE A 137 17.61 1.76 1.55
C ILE A 137 18.14 2.83 0.60
N VAL A 138 18.12 2.57 -0.72
CA VAL A 138 18.56 3.55 -1.73
C VAL A 138 17.76 4.85 -1.61
N ALA A 139 16.44 4.77 -1.47
CA ALA A 139 15.60 5.96 -1.31
C ALA A 139 15.92 6.75 -0.03
N ALA A 140 16.14 6.04 1.09
CA ALA A 140 16.49 6.66 2.36
C ALA A 140 17.89 7.29 2.32
N THR A 141 18.91 6.61 1.80
CA THR A 141 20.28 7.15 1.75
C THR A 141 20.37 8.41 0.88
N HIS A 142 19.60 8.47 -0.20
CA HIS A 142 19.53 9.64 -1.07
C HIS A 142 18.57 10.73 -0.56
N GLY A 143 17.87 10.51 0.56
CA GLY A 143 16.94 11.47 1.13
C GLY A 143 15.74 11.77 0.22
N LEU A 144 15.30 10.79 -0.57
CA LEU A 144 14.12 10.96 -1.41
C LEU A 144 12.90 11.25 -0.53
N LYS A 145 12.07 12.21 -0.93
CA LYS A 145 10.85 12.55 -0.16
C LYS A 145 9.85 11.41 -0.19
N GLU A 146 9.79 10.71 -1.32
CA GLU A 146 8.85 9.63 -1.58
C GLU A 146 9.44 8.62 -2.58
N ALA A 147 9.17 7.32 -2.41
CA ALA A 147 9.60 6.26 -3.33
C ALA A 147 8.47 5.26 -3.60
N TRP A 148 8.15 5.04 -4.88
CA TRP A 148 7.11 4.09 -5.30
C TRP A 148 7.76 2.80 -5.81
N ILE A 149 7.49 1.70 -5.13
CA ILE A 149 8.15 0.42 -5.40
C ILE A 149 7.10 -0.58 -5.86
N SER A 150 6.95 -0.73 -7.17
CA SER A 150 6.04 -1.72 -7.74
C SER A 150 6.40 -2.05 -9.18
N TYR A 151 5.95 -3.23 -9.63
CA TYR A 151 5.97 -3.57 -11.04
C TYR A 151 4.75 -3.02 -11.77
N GLN A 152 4.87 -3.00 -13.10
CA GLN A 152 3.76 -2.71 -14.00
C GLN A 152 2.70 -3.82 -13.95
N PRO A 153 1.38 -3.53 -14.02
CA PRO A 153 0.73 -2.23 -14.30
C PRO A 153 0.49 -1.30 -13.09
N VAL A 154 0.75 -1.77 -11.87
CA VAL A 154 0.42 -1.02 -10.66
C VAL A 154 1.10 0.34 -10.64
N LEU A 155 2.39 0.38 -11.01
CA LEU A 155 3.17 1.61 -11.02
C LEU A 155 2.55 2.68 -11.96
N THR A 156 2.20 2.33 -13.20
CA THR A 156 1.52 3.30 -14.09
C THR A 156 0.16 3.72 -13.58
N VAL A 157 -0.63 2.83 -12.99
CA VAL A 157 -1.91 3.24 -12.40
C VAL A 157 -1.69 4.26 -11.28
N MET A 158 -0.65 4.08 -10.45
CA MET A 158 -0.26 5.08 -9.44
C MET A 158 0.06 6.44 -10.07
N TYR A 159 0.85 6.46 -11.15
CA TYR A 159 1.15 7.70 -11.88
C TYR A 159 -0.09 8.34 -12.49
N LEU A 160 -0.96 7.54 -13.14
CA LEU A 160 -2.19 8.05 -13.75
C LEU A 160 -3.12 8.66 -12.72
N VAL A 161 -3.37 8.01 -11.59
CA VAL A 161 -4.24 8.55 -10.54
C VAL A 161 -3.64 9.81 -9.91
N GLN A 162 -2.31 9.85 -9.70
CA GLN A 162 -1.66 10.99 -9.05
C GLN A 162 -1.58 12.24 -9.94
N TYR A 163 -1.31 12.08 -11.24
CA TYR A 163 -1.04 13.19 -12.15
C TYR A 163 -2.12 13.43 -13.21
N MET A 164 -3.03 12.47 -13.41
CA MET A 164 -4.15 12.56 -14.33
C MET A 164 -5.43 12.01 -13.67
N PRO A 165 -5.88 12.57 -12.53
CA PRO A 165 -6.90 11.97 -11.68
C PRO A 165 -8.20 11.67 -12.44
N THR A 166 -8.65 12.54 -13.35
CA THR A 166 -9.85 12.30 -14.17
C THR A 166 -9.76 10.99 -14.96
N ILE A 167 -8.62 10.72 -15.60
CA ILE A 167 -8.39 9.50 -16.38
C ILE A 167 -8.12 8.31 -15.45
N GLY A 168 -7.32 8.53 -14.40
CA GLY A 168 -6.95 7.52 -13.43
C GLY A 168 -8.16 6.95 -12.70
N TYR A 169 -9.03 7.80 -12.16
CA TYR A 169 -10.26 7.37 -11.48
C TYR A 169 -11.27 6.76 -12.44
N TRP A 170 -11.46 7.33 -13.65
CA TRP A 170 -12.30 6.70 -14.67
C TRP A 170 -11.85 5.26 -15.01
N LEU A 171 -10.53 5.05 -15.16
CA LEU A 171 -9.95 3.73 -15.37
C LEU A 171 -10.18 2.82 -14.15
N MET A 172 -9.95 3.34 -12.95
CA MET A 172 -10.09 2.57 -11.71
C MET A 172 -11.54 2.16 -11.43
N ASP A 173 -12.52 3.01 -11.72
CA ASP A 173 -13.94 2.72 -11.51
C ASP A 173 -14.43 1.64 -12.48
N LYS A 174 -13.98 1.71 -13.74
CA LYS A 174 -14.29 0.69 -14.77
C LYS A 174 -13.75 -0.70 -14.42
N VAL A 175 -12.67 -0.74 -13.65
CA VAL A 175 -11.96 -1.98 -13.28
C VAL A 175 -12.30 -2.41 -11.83
N GLY A 176 -12.77 -1.49 -10.99
CA GLY A 176 -12.96 -1.66 -9.55
C GLY A 176 -13.93 -2.78 -9.19
N ALA A 177 -15.11 -2.82 -9.84
CA ALA A 177 -16.08 -3.89 -9.63
C ALA A 177 -15.50 -5.27 -10.00
N LYS A 178 -14.82 -5.35 -11.15
CA LYS A 178 -14.15 -6.59 -11.61
C LYS A 178 -13.03 -7.05 -10.68
N ARG A 179 -12.36 -6.13 -9.96
CA ARG A 179 -11.30 -6.45 -8.99
C ARG A 179 -11.85 -7.00 -7.68
N LEU A 180 -13.01 -6.54 -7.23
CA LEU A 180 -13.71 -7.13 -6.09
C LEU A 180 -14.16 -8.56 -6.41
N ASP A 181 -14.71 -8.78 -7.59
CA ASP A 181 -15.13 -10.11 -8.05
C ASP A 181 -13.94 -11.07 -8.24
N ALA A 182 -12.84 -10.58 -8.81
CA ALA A 182 -11.59 -11.35 -8.93
C ALA A 182 -10.97 -11.65 -7.55
N ALA A 183 -11.02 -10.71 -6.61
CA ALA A 183 -10.56 -10.93 -5.24
C ALA A 183 -11.41 -11.98 -4.50
N ALA A 184 -12.73 -11.97 -4.71
CA ALA A 184 -13.64 -12.99 -4.17
C ALA A 184 -13.37 -14.38 -4.76
N LYS A 185 -12.93 -14.46 -6.03
CA LYS A 185 -12.59 -15.70 -6.74
C LYS A 185 -11.11 -16.13 -6.63
N LYS A 186 -10.31 -15.50 -5.75
CA LYS A 186 -8.83 -15.72 -5.63
C LYS A 186 -8.03 -15.54 -6.94
N GLY A 187 -8.54 -14.78 -7.91
CA GLY A 187 -7.87 -14.49 -9.19
C GLY A 187 -6.87 -13.32 -9.12
N ASN A 188 -6.06 -13.14 -10.17
CA ASN A 188 -5.12 -12.01 -10.28
C ASN A 188 -5.84 -10.66 -10.40
N THR A 189 -5.75 -9.82 -9.37
CA THR A 189 -6.45 -8.51 -9.30
C THR A 189 -5.76 -7.37 -10.03
N TYR A 190 -4.64 -7.61 -10.71
CA TYR A 190 -3.81 -6.56 -11.36
C TYR A 190 -3.42 -6.91 -12.80
N SER A 191 -4.12 -7.85 -13.45
CA SER A 191 -3.89 -8.17 -14.86
C SER A 191 -4.38 -7.05 -15.79
N TRP A 192 -3.62 -6.76 -16.85
CA TRP A 192 -4.06 -5.90 -17.97
C TRP A 192 -5.34 -6.41 -18.63
N SER A 193 -5.61 -7.72 -18.58
CA SER A 193 -6.87 -8.27 -19.10
C SER A 193 -8.11 -7.79 -18.34
N LEU A 194 -7.98 -7.34 -17.09
CA LEU A 194 -9.10 -6.74 -16.36
C LEU A 194 -9.44 -5.34 -16.89
N ILE A 195 -8.44 -4.63 -17.40
CA ILE A 195 -8.57 -3.29 -18.00
C ILE A 195 -9.17 -3.40 -19.41
N PHE A 196 -8.68 -4.36 -20.21
CA PHE A 196 -9.04 -4.49 -21.63
C PHE A 196 -10.07 -5.59 -21.93
N SER A 197 -10.63 -6.25 -20.92
CA SER A 197 -11.78 -7.15 -21.10
C SER A 197 -13.01 -6.32 -21.50
N SER A 198 -13.15 -6.15 -22.81
CA SER A 198 -14.40 -5.82 -23.48
C SER A 198 -15.40 -6.96 -23.24
N LYS A 199 -16.68 -6.63 -23.07
CA LYS A 199 -17.78 -7.60 -23.17
C LYS A 199 -17.64 -8.29 -24.54
N LYS A 200 -17.32 -9.58 -24.58
CA LYS A 200 -17.86 -10.40 -25.67
C LYS A 200 -19.36 -10.48 -25.40
N SER A 201 -20.11 -9.60 -26.06
CA SER A 201 -21.55 -9.75 -26.17
C SER A 201 -21.79 -11.02 -26.96
N ALA A 202 -22.40 -12.01 -26.32
CA ALA A 202 -23.27 -12.97 -26.99
C ALA A 202 -24.69 -12.42 -26.84
#